data_AF-A0A974UKA6-F1
#
_entry.id   AF-A0A974UKA6-F1
#
_cell.length_a   1.000
_cell.length_b   1.000
_cell.length_c   1.000
_cell.angle_alpha   90.00
_cell.angle_beta   90.00
_cell.angle_gamma   90.00
#
_symmetry.space_group_name_H-M   'P 1'
#
loop_
_entity.id
_entity.type
_entity.pdbx_description
1 polymer ?
#
loop_
_entity_poly.entity_id
_entity_poly.type
_entity_poly.pdbx_seq_one_letter_code
_entity_poly.pdbx_strand_id
1 'polypeptide(L)'
;MATFLGWLNIVLILYLVSLFLIKRYISWKGRNITTSMKLITIKISRFHKIAAMALLMLGLVHGYLAQGNQLIINHSGFLLWIIVLTTTVVGMINENTDNEKLRKLHVQYAFLLIVVLLYHYFYSGPIIG
;
A
#
# COMPACT_ATOMS: atom_id res chain seq x y z
N MET A 1 -10.20 -12.88 -14.55
CA MET A 1 -8.79 -12.48 -14.33
C MET A 1 -8.66 -11.16 -13.56
N ALA A 2 -9.28 -10.06 -14.04
CA ALA A 2 -9.22 -8.76 -13.37
C ALA A 2 -9.73 -8.80 -11.91
N THR A 3 -10.85 -9.49 -11.63
CA THR A 3 -11.42 -9.61 -10.27
C THR A 3 -10.46 -10.27 -9.27
N PHE A 4 -9.76 -11.33 -9.70
CA PHE A 4 -8.77 -12.02 -8.86
C PHE A 4 -7.60 -11.09 -8.50
N LEU A 5 -7.08 -10.36 -9.50
CA LEU A 5 -6.02 -9.37 -9.28
C LEU A 5 -6.47 -8.23 -8.35
N GLY A 6 -7.74 -7.82 -8.42
CA GLY A 6 -8.32 -6.84 -7.51
C GLY A 6 -8.26 -7.30 -6.05
N TRP A 7 -8.74 -8.52 -5.78
CA TRP A 7 -8.64 -9.11 -4.44
C TRP A 7 -7.19 -9.29 -3.96
N LEU A 8 -6.30 -9.72 -4.84
CA LEU A 8 -4.88 -9.85 -4.52
C LEU A 8 -4.24 -8.51 -4.14
N ASN A 9 -4.58 -7.42 -4.86
CA ASN A 9 -4.13 -6.07 -4.52
C ASN A 9 -4.66 -5.62 -3.14
N ILE A 10 -5.92 -5.91 -2.82
CA ILE A 10 -6.47 -5.61 -1.48
C ILE A 10 -5.68 -6.34 -0.39
N VAL A 11 -5.42 -7.64 -0.56
CA VAL A 11 -4.63 -8.44 0.40
C VAL A 11 -3.22 -7.88 0.55
N LEU A 12 -2.57 -7.47 -0.54
CA LEU A 12 -1.26 -6.84 -0.49
C LEU A 12 -1.28 -5.50 0.25
N ILE A 13 -2.28 -4.64 0.02
CA ILE A 13 -2.43 -3.38 0.76
C ILE A 13 -2.60 -3.65 2.26
N LEU A 14 -3.48 -4.59 2.63
CA LEU A 14 -3.69 -4.98 4.03
C LEU A 14 -2.41 -5.53 4.67
N TYR A 15 -1.67 -6.36 3.94
CA TYR A 15 -0.37 -6.87 4.36
C TYR A 15 0.63 -5.73 4.62
N LEU A 16 0.74 -4.76 3.72
CA LEU A 16 1.66 -3.61 3.87
C LEU A 16 1.29 -2.75 5.08
N VAL A 17 -0.01 -2.46 5.26
CA VAL A 17 -0.50 -1.66 6.40
C VAL A 17 -0.37 -2.40 7.73
N SER A 18 -0.49 -3.72 7.74
CA SER A 18 -0.34 -4.53 8.95
C SER A 18 1.01 -4.30 9.65
N LEU A 19 2.10 -4.08 8.90
CA LEU A 19 3.41 -3.80 9.48
C LEU A 19 3.41 -2.52 10.31
N PHE A 20 2.75 -1.46 9.81
CA PHE A 20 2.61 -0.20 10.54
C PHE A 20 1.80 -0.40 11.83
N LEU A 21 0.67 -1.12 11.74
CA LEU A 21 -0.19 -1.40 12.89
C LEU A 21 0.55 -2.23 13.96
N ILE A 22 1.29 -3.25 13.55
CA ILE A 22 2.10 -4.08 14.44
C ILE A 22 3.17 -3.23 15.13
N LYS A 23 3.94 -2.43 14.39
CA LYS A 23 4.97 -1.55 14.96
C LYS A 23 4.37 -0.53 15.95
N ARG A 24 3.21 0.04 15.62
CA ARG A 24 2.49 0.98 16.49
C ARG A 24 2.00 0.30 17.77
N TYR A 25 1.43 -0.90 17.65
CA TYR A 25 0.98 -1.69 18.79
C TYR A 25 2.15 -2.07 19.72
N ILE A 26 3.27 -2.50 19.15
CA ILE A 26 4.51 -2.79 19.87
C ILE A 26 5.00 -1.55 20.64
N SER A 27 5.03 -0.38 19.98
CA SER A 27 5.41 0.88 20.62
C SER A 27 4.49 1.26 21.77
N TRP A 28 3.19 0.98 21.66
CA TRP A 28 2.21 1.27 22.70
C TRP A 28 2.35 0.32 23.91
N LYS A 29 2.63 -0.97 23.67
CA LYS A 29 2.76 -1.98 24.73
C LYS A 29 4.05 -1.88 25.55
N GLY A 30 5.03 -1.07 25.12
CA GLY A 30 6.26 -0.81 25.85
C GLY A 30 7.14 -2.06 26.05
N ARG A 31 7.71 -2.25 27.24
CA ARG A 31 8.72 -3.31 27.51
C ARG A 31 8.18 -4.75 27.51
N ASN A 32 6.85 -4.95 27.47
CA ASN A 32 6.19 -6.28 27.51
C ASN A 32 6.02 -6.94 26.13
N ILE A 33 6.96 -6.72 25.22
CA ILE A 33 6.94 -7.31 23.87
C ILE A 33 7.53 -8.71 23.93
N THR A 34 6.78 -9.69 23.44
CA THR A 34 7.25 -11.08 23.36
C THR A 34 8.29 -11.24 22.24
N THR A 35 9.22 -12.18 22.41
CA THR A 35 10.20 -12.54 21.38
C THR A 35 9.52 -12.91 20.05
N SER A 36 8.35 -13.55 20.11
CA SER A 36 7.53 -13.89 18.95
C SER A 36 7.06 -12.66 18.16
N MET A 37 6.66 -11.56 18.82
CA MET A 37 6.25 -10.32 18.14
C MET A 37 7.42 -9.65 17.40
N LYS A 38 8.62 -9.70 17.97
CA LYS A 38 9.84 -9.21 17.30
C LYS A 38 10.13 -10.03 16.05
N LEU A 39 10.05 -11.36 16.14
CA LEU A 39 10.27 -12.25 15.00
C LEU A 39 9.26 -12.03 13.86
N ILE A 40 7.99 -11.85 14.20
CA ILE A 40 6.94 -11.54 13.21
C ILE A 40 7.25 -10.21 12.50
N THR A 41 7.62 -9.17 13.26
CA THR A 41 7.94 -7.86 12.68
C THR A 41 9.13 -7.95 11.72
N ILE A 42 10.17 -8.71 12.08
CA ILE A 42 11.34 -8.92 11.21
C ILE A 42 10.91 -9.62 9.91
N LYS A 43 10.15 -10.71 10.00
CA LYS A 43 9.65 -11.43 8.82
C LYS A 43 8.82 -10.54 7.90
N ILE A 44 7.83 -9.83 8.46
CA ILE A 44 6.95 -8.96 7.67
C ILE A 44 7.76 -7.83 7.02
N SER A 45 8.69 -7.23 7.77
CA SER A 45 9.54 -6.14 7.27
C SER A 45 10.42 -6.56 6.09
N ARG A 46 10.96 -7.79 6.09
CA ARG A 46 11.77 -8.32 4.98
C ARG A 46 10.98 -8.38 3.66
N PHE A 47 9.72 -8.81 3.72
CA PHE A 47 8.89 -8.94 2.52
C PHE A 47 8.09 -7.67 2.18
N HIS A 48 8.08 -6.66 3.05
CA HIS A 48 7.31 -5.42 2.84
C HIS A 48 7.64 -4.74 1.51
N LYS A 49 8.93 -4.60 1.16
CA LYS A 49 9.33 -3.98 -0.12
C LYS A 49 8.92 -4.80 -1.33
N ILE A 50 9.11 -6.12 -1.25
CA ILE A 50 8.74 -7.05 -2.32
C ILE A 50 7.23 -6.98 -2.56
N ALA A 51 6.43 -6.95 -1.48
CA ALA A 51 4.99 -6.79 -1.54
C ALA A 51 4.58 -5.42 -2.11
N ALA A 52 5.29 -4.33 -1.77
CA ALA A 52 5.03 -3.00 -2.32
C ALA A 52 5.28 -2.96 -3.84
N MET A 53 6.39 -3.54 -4.30
CA MET A 53 6.71 -3.62 -5.72
C MET A 53 5.73 -4.52 -6.47
N ALA A 54 5.34 -5.65 -5.87
CA ALA A 54 4.33 -6.54 -6.42
C ALA A 54 2.97 -5.82 -6.55
N LEU A 55 2.55 -5.09 -5.52
CA LEU A 55 1.32 -4.29 -5.53
C LEU A 55 1.35 -3.24 -6.65
N LEU A 56 2.50 -2.58 -6.86
CA LEU A 56 2.66 -1.59 -7.92
C LEU A 56 2.47 -2.18 -9.31
N MET A 57 3.08 -3.34 -9.58
CA MET A 57 2.97 -4.04 -10.86
C MET A 57 1.57 -4.64 -11.06
N LEU A 58 1.05 -5.34 -10.05
CA LEU A 58 -0.27 -5.99 -10.11
C LEU A 58 -1.40 -4.96 -10.14
N GLY A 59 -1.26 -3.81 -9.48
CA GLY A 59 -2.18 -2.69 -9.56
C GLY A 59 -2.31 -2.15 -10.99
N LEU A 60 -1.18 -1.97 -11.69
CA LEU A 60 -1.16 -1.50 -13.07
C LEU A 60 -1.80 -2.52 -14.02
N VAL A 61 -1.40 -3.80 -13.91
CA VAL A 61 -1.94 -4.88 -14.74
C VAL A 61 -3.44 -5.08 -14.48
N HIS A 62 -3.87 -5.04 -13.22
CA HIS A 62 -5.27 -5.09 -12.86
C HIS A 62 -6.06 -3.95 -13.51
N GLY A 63 -5.59 -2.71 -13.39
CA GLY A 63 -6.24 -1.53 -13.99
C GLY A 63 -6.36 -1.64 -15.50
N TYR A 64 -5.27 -2.01 -16.18
CA TYR A 64 -5.25 -2.21 -17.63
C TYR A 64 -6.26 -3.27 -18.09
N LEU A 65 -6.31 -4.43 -17.42
CA LEU A 65 -7.25 -5.50 -17.74
C LEU A 65 -8.70 -5.12 -17.40
N ALA A 66 -8.93 -4.43 -16.28
CA ALA A 66 -10.26 -4.01 -15.84
C ALA A 66 -10.87 -2.95 -16.76
N GLN A 67 -10.04 -2.13 -17.40
CA GLN A 67 -10.42 -1.09 -18.35
C GLN A 67 -10.47 -1.61 -19.80
N GLY A 68 -10.51 -2.93 -20.01
CA GLY A 68 -10.62 -3.51 -21.36
C GLY A 68 -9.34 -3.37 -22.20
N ASN A 69 -8.17 -3.49 -21.56
CA ASN A 69 -6.85 -3.31 -22.18
C ASN A 69 -6.59 -1.87 -22.67
N GLN A 70 -7.14 -0.89 -21.95
CA GLN A 70 -6.90 0.53 -22.18
C GLN A 70 -6.40 1.16 -20.89
N LEU A 71 -5.59 2.21 -21.01
CA LEU A 71 -5.08 2.95 -19.86
C LEU A 71 -5.86 4.26 -19.72
N ILE A 72 -6.93 4.22 -18.92
CA ILE A 72 -7.81 5.36 -18.69
C ILE A 72 -7.34 6.09 -17.44
N ILE A 73 -6.77 7.29 -17.65
CA ILE A 73 -6.19 8.14 -16.60
C ILE A 73 -7.27 8.74 -15.70
N ASN A 74 -8.40 9.17 -16.28
CA ASN A 74 -9.55 9.68 -15.52
C ASN A 74 -10.36 8.52 -14.92
N HIS A 75 -9.74 7.75 -14.03
CA HIS A 75 -10.39 6.64 -13.35
C HIS A 75 -9.84 6.50 -11.93
N SER A 76 -10.74 6.28 -10.97
CA SER A 76 -10.41 6.10 -9.54
C SER A 76 -9.30 5.06 -9.30
N GLY A 77 -9.26 3.98 -10.09
CA GLY A 77 -8.20 2.97 -10.03
C GLY A 77 -6.81 3.49 -10.44
N PHE A 78 -6.73 4.42 -11.39
CA PHE A 78 -5.45 5.04 -11.78
C PHE A 78 -4.95 6.01 -10.70
N LEU A 79 -5.85 6.77 -10.06
CA LEU A 79 -5.52 7.58 -8.89
C LEU A 79 -4.98 6.73 -7.74
N LEU A 80 -5.63 5.59 -7.46
CA LEU A 80 -5.15 4.64 -6.46
C LEU A 80 -3.73 4.16 -6.79
N TRP A 81 -3.47 3.83 -8.06
CA TRP A 81 -2.16 3.41 -8.52
C TRP A 81 -1.08 4.50 -8.37
N ILE A 82 -1.39 5.77 -8.68
CA ILE A 82 -0.49 6.91 -8.42
C ILE A 82 -0.13 7.00 -6.93
N ILE A 83 -1.11 6.81 -6.05
CA ILE A 83 -0.86 6.83 -4.60
C ILE A 83 0.03 5.67 -4.18
N VAL A 84 -0.16 4.46 -4.72
CA VAL A 84 0.75 3.33 -4.50
C VAL A 84 2.17 3.67 -4.96
N LEU A 85 2.31 4.24 -6.17
CA LEU A 85 3.60 4.65 -6.73
C LEU A 85 4.31 5.66 -5.84
N THR A 86 3.64 6.75 -5.49
CA THR A 86 4.20 7.80 -4.62
C THR A 86 4.54 7.28 -3.23
N THR A 87 3.68 6.47 -2.62
CA THR A 87 3.95 5.82 -1.31
C THR A 87 5.21 4.95 -1.37
N THR A 88 5.36 4.18 -2.45
CA THR A 88 6.49 3.26 -2.67
C THR A 88 7.79 4.06 -2.84
N VAL A 89 7.79 5.08 -3.71
CA VAL A 89 8.95 5.95 -3.95
C VAL A 89 9.38 6.65 -2.67
N VAL A 90 8.45 7.27 -1.93
CA VAL A 90 8.75 7.93 -0.66
C VAL A 90 9.31 6.93 0.37
N GLY A 91 8.76 5.72 0.41
CA GLY A 91 9.26 4.64 1.28
C GLY A 91 10.70 4.24 0.97
N MET A 92 11.05 4.10 -0.31
CA MET A 92 12.40 3.77 -0.76
C MET A 92 13.40 4.89 -0.46
N ILE A 93 13.03 6.16 -0.70
CA ILE A 93 13.91 7.30 -0.39
C ILE A 93 14.11 7.43 1.12
N ASN A 94 13.04 7.26 1.91
CA ASN A 94 13.11 7.34 3.36
C ASN A 94 14.05 6.29 3.95
N GLU A 95 14.09 5.08 3.39
CA GLU A 95 14.99 4.04 3.88
C GLU A 95 16.48 4.39 3.73
N ASN A 96 16.84 5.08 2.65
CA ASN A 96 18.22 5.47 2.40
C ASN A 96 18.65 6.74 3.17
N THR A 97 17.68 7.53 3.65
CA THR A 97 17.94 8.86 4.25
C THR A 97 17.58 8.97 5.73
N ASP A 98 16.78 8.03 6.25
CA ASP A 98 16.16 8.05 7.59
C ASP A 98 15.53 9.39 7.98
N ASN A 99 15.01 10.12 7.00
CA ASN A 99 14.45 11.44 7.22
C ASN A 99 13.05 11.37 7.85
N GLU A 100 12.89 11.91 9.06
CA GLU A 100 11.60 11.89 9.77
C GLU A 100 10.44 12.50 8.95
N LYS A 101 10.69 13.53 8.13
CA LYS A 101 9.66 14.13 7.28
C LYS A 101 9.18 13.13 6.22
N LEU A 102 10.10 12.40 5.58
CA LEU A 102 9.75 11.38 4.59
C LEU A 102 9.03 10.20 5.23
N ARG A 103 9.41 9.81 6.46
CA ARG A 103 8.68 8.79 7.23
C ARG A 103 7.24 9.22 7.51
N LYS A 104 7.02 10.48 7.92
CA LYS A 104 5.67 11.03 8.13
C LYS A 104 4.88 11.05 6.82
N LEU A 105 5.49 11.50 5.73
CA LEU A 105 4.86 11.49 4.40
C LEU A 105 4.49 10.09 3.94
N HIS A 106 5.38 9.09 4.10
CA HIS A 106 5.10 7.70 3.75
C HIS A 106 3.87 7.17 4.52
N VAL A 107 3.78 7.45 5.83
CA VAL A 107 2.62 7.05 6.64
C VAL A 107 1.34 7.79 6.22
N GLN A 108 1.43 9.08 5.90
CA GLN A 108 0.29 9.86 5.40
C GLN A 108 -0.22 9.32 4.06
N TYR A 109 0.68 9.01 3.12
CA TYR A 109 0.30 8.40 1.85
C TYR A 109 -0.26 6.98 2.02
N ALA A 110 0.27 6.19 2.94
CA ALA A 110 -0.30 4.88 3.27
C ALA A 110 -1.73 5.00 3.85
N PHE A 111 -2.01 6.04 4.64
CA PHE A 111 -3.37 6.31 5.11
C PHE A 111 -4.27 6.77 3.96
N LEU A 112 -3.80 7.71 3.12
CA LEU A 112 -4.51 8.16 1.94
C LEU A 112 -4.81 7.00 0.98
N LEU A 113 -3.90 6.04 0.85
CA LEU A 113 -4.08 4.82 0.07
C LEU A 113 -5.29 4.02 0.55
N ILE A 114 -5.49 3.87 1.86
CA ILE A 114 -6.66 3.19 2.42
C ILE A 114 -7.95 3.96 2.11
N VAL A 115 -7.93 5.28 2.28
CA VAL A 115 -9.10 6.13 1.97
C VAL A 115 -9.49 6.02 0.50
N VAL A 116 -8.52 6.11 -0.41
CA VAL A 116 -8.78 6.02 -1.86
C VAL A 116 -9.12 4.59 -2.28
N LEU A 117 -8.59 3.57 -1.61
CA LEU A 117 -9.00 2.18 -1.84
C LEU A 117 -10.48 2.00 -1.52
N LEU A 118 -10.93 2.49 -0.37
CA LEU A 118 -12.34 2.44 0.02
C LEU A 118 -13.21 3.22 -0.98
N TYR A 119 -12.77 4.42 -1.36
CA TYR A 119 -13.46 5.21 -2.39
C TYR A 119 -13.58 4.43 -3.71
N HIS A 120 -12.49 3.86 -4.21
CA HIS A 120 -12.48 3.09 -5.45
C HIS A 120 -13.36 1.83 -5.36
N TYR A 121 -13.39 1.17 -4.19
CA TYR A 121 -14.21 -0.01 -3.95
C TYR A 121 -15.72 0.30 -4.01
N PHE A 122 -16.15 1.41 -3.39
CA PHE A 122 -17.55 1.82 -3.43
C PHE A 122 -17.94 2.57 -4.70
N TYR A 123 -16.98 3.28 -5.31
CA TYR A 123 -17.16 4.10 -6.50
C TYR A 123 -16.06 3.82 -7.51
N SER A 124 -16.25 2.76 -8.29
CA SER A 124 -15.36 2.39 -9.40
C SER A 124 -15.82 3.11 -10.68
N GLY A 125 -15.36 4.33 -10.88
CA GLY A 125 -15.65 5.12 -12.08
C GLY A 125 -14.67 6.26 -12.33
N PRO A 126 -15.01 7.19 -13.24
CA PRO A 126 -14.21 8.38 -13.52
C PRO A 126 -14.11 9.31 -12.30
N ILE A 127 -12.99 10.03 -12.21
CA ILE A 127 -12.69 10.91 -11.05
C ILE A 127 -13.43 12.24 -11.20
N ILE A 128 -13.48 12.77 -12.42
CA ILE A 128 -14.20 14.00 -12.79
C ILE A 128 -15.21 13.62 -13.87
N GLY A 129 -16.47 14.01 -13.65
CA GLY A 129 -17.58 13.85 -14.61
C GLY A 129 -17.73 15.02 -15.55
#